data_AF-S3XKZ4-F1
#
_entry.id   AF-S3XKZ4-F1
#
_cell.length_a   1.000
_cell.length_b   1.000
_cell.length_c   1.000
_cell.angle_alpha   90.00
_cell.angle_beta   90.00
_cell.angle_gamma   90.00
#
_symmetry.space_group_name_H-M   'P 1'
#
loop_
_entity.id
_entity.type
_entity.pdbx_description
1 polymer ?
#
loop_
_entity_poly.entity_id
_entity_poly.type
_entity_poly.pdbx_seq_one_letter_code
_entity_poly.pdbx_strand_id
1 'polypeptide(L)'
;MAKVKEAKNIWLDGKLIPWNEANVHILSHSLHYGNAVFEGVRAYQTKKGLAVFRLAEHTKRLLDSAKACLINVPYSYDELFKAQVELLKSNDFKDTVYLRPIVFLGYGSMGVSHLGSPVQVALAAWEWGAYMGEDAIEKGIKVKISSWAKNSPNSMMSKAKASANYFNSQMANHDAVTSGYDEALLLDQQGFIAEGSGECFFIVRNGVVITPPNDTSLESITQNTVIEIAKDLGYEVKRERISRDEVYISDEAFFTGTAAEVTPITNVDGRIIGNGKMGTITKKLQKTYFAAVRGENEKYEKYLTYIN
;
A
#
# COMPACT_ATOMS: atom_id res chain seq x y z
N MET A 1 -11.20 -9.39 -10.76
CA MET A 1 -11.02 -8.67 -9.48
C MET A 1 -12.07 -9.15 -8.49
N ALA A 2 -11.71 -9.41 -7.24
CA ALA A 2 -12.66 -9.79 -6.20
C ALA A 2 -13.66 -8.64 -5.94
N LYS A 3 -14.96 -8.94 -5.84
CA LYS A 3 -15.97 -7.96 -5.44
C LYS A 3 -15.86 -7.74 -3.92
N VAL A 4 -15.93 -6.49 -3.48
CA VAL A 4 -16.01 -6.16 -2.06
C VAL A 4 -17.30 -6.74 -1.50
N LYS A 5 -17.18 -7.59 -0.48
CA LYS A 5 -18.32 -8.05 0.31
C LYS A 5 -18.65 -6.98 1.35
N GLU A 6 -19.91 -6.54 1.37
CA GLU A 6 -20.35 -5.52 2.30
C GLU A 6 -20.14 -5.97 3.75
N ALA A 7 -19.59 -5.08 4.57
CA ALA A 7 -19.57 -5.24 6.02
C ALA A 7 -20.86 -4.66 6.62
N LYS A 8 -21.02 -4.75 7.95
CA LYS A 8 -22.20 -4.23 8.65
C LYS A 8 -22.16 -2.71 8.77
N ASN A 9 -21.01 -2.18 9.21
CA ASN A 9 -20.86 -0.78 9.56
C ASN A 9 -19.66 -0.15 8.86
N ILE A 10 -19.77 1.15 8.58
CA ILE A 10 -18.70 2.08 8.22
C ILE A 10 -18.62 3.14 9.32
N TRP A 11 -17.42 3.60 9.63
CA TRP A 11 -17.25 4.78 10.48
C TRP A 11 -17.20 6.01 9.58
N LEU A 12 -18.06 7.00 9.80
CA LEU A 12 -18.11 8.25 9.05
C LEU A 12 -18.30 9.41 10.04
N ASP A 13 -17.38 10.35 10.03
CA ASP A 13 -17.42 11.59 10.82
C ASP A 13 -17.85 11.38 12.29
N GLY A 14 -17.15 10.46 12.98
CA GLY A 14 -17.36 10.23 14.41
C GLY A 14 -18.42 9.18 14.76
N LYS A 15 -19.08 8.57 13.77
CA LYS A 15 -20.20 7.64 13.99
C LYS A 15 -20.05 6.36 13.19
N LEU A 16 -20.40 5.24 13.81
CA LEU A 16 -20.69 4.00 13.07
C LEU A 16 -22.08 4.09 12.45
N ILE A 17 -22.15 3.92 11.14
CA ILE A 17 -23.39 3.91 10.35
C ILE A 17 -23.48 2.63 9.53
N PRO A 18 -24.68 2.18 9.15
CA PRO A 18 -24.85 1.06 8.23
C PRO A 18 -24.07 1.28 6.92
N TRP A 19 -23.49 0.20 6.39
CA TRP A 19 -22.64 0.26 5.19
C TRP A 19 -23.28 1.01 4.00
N ASN A 20 -24.56 0.76 3.74
CA ASN A 20 -25.32 1.35 2.64
C ASN A 20 -25.72 2.82 2.86
N GLU A 21 -25.55 3.34 4.07
CA GLU A 21 -25.84 4.73 4.41
C GLU A 21 -24.61 5.65 4.25
N ALA A 22 -23.41 5.08 4.05
CA ALA A 22 -22.16 5.82 3.87
C ALA A 22 -22.06 6.47 2.48
N ASN A 23 -22.84 7.52 2.28
CA ASN A 23 -22.94 8.25 1.02
C ASN A 23 -22.33 9.66 1.11
N VAL A 24 -21.92 10.20 -0.03
CA VAL A 24 -21.47 11.58 -0.18
C VAL A 24 -22.22 12.26 -1.32
N HIS A 25 -22.37 13.59 -1.27
CA HIS A 25 -23.00 14.31 -2.38
C HIS A 25 -22.10 14.26 -3.62
N ILE A 26 -22.69 14.20 -4.82
CA ILE A 26 -21.93 14.15 -6.09
C ILE A 26 -21.03 15.38 -6.30
N LEU A 27 -21.34 16.50 -5.64
CA LEU A 27 -20.53 17.73 -5.65
C LEU A 27 -19.55 17.79 -4.46
N SER A 28 -19.11 16.64 -3.94
CA SER A 28 -18.01 16.60 -2.96
C SER A 28 -16.71 16.98 -3.64
N HIS A 29 -15.97 17.94 -3.05
CA HIS A 29 -14.84 18.59 -3.70
C HIS A 29 -13.75 17.60 -4.17
N SER A 30 -13.37 16.63 -3.32
CA SER A 30 -12.35 15.64 -3.68
C SER A 30 -12.75 14.70 -4.81
N LEU A 31 -14.05 14.52 -5.08
CA LEU A 31 -14.50 13.69 -6.20
C LEU A 31 -14.15 14.34 -7.55
N HIS A 32 -14.10 15.68 -7.59
CA HIS A 32 -13.80 16.45 -8.80
C HIS A 32 -12.33 16.87 -8.89
N TYR A 33 -11.69 17.13 -7.75
CA TYR A 33 -10.34 17.71 -7.70
C TYR A 33 -9.27 16.80 -7.09
N GLY A 34 -9.63 15.61 -6.62
CA GLY A 34 -8.69 14.56 -6.19
C GLY A 34 -7.93 14.83 -4.89
N ASN A 35 -8.10 16.00 -4.25
CA ASN A 35 -7.44 16.32 -2.98
C ASN A 35 -8.09 15.56 -1.81
N ALA A 36 -7.67 14.31 -1.63
CA ALA A 36 -8.01 13.43 -0.53
C ALA A 36 -6.79 12.58 -0.21
N VAL A 37 -6.70 12.09 1.02
CA VAL A 37 -5.63 11.18 1.45
C VAL A 37 -6.23 9.94 2.08
N PHE A 38 -5.57 8.81 1.91
CA PHE A 38 -6.09 7.55 2.42
C PHE A 38 -4.98 6.64 2.91
N GLU A 39 -5.37 5.58 3.60
CA GLU A 39 -4.48 4.49 3.98
C GLU A 39 -4.96 3.14 3.47
N GLY A 40 -4.01 2.22 3.39
CA GLY A 40 -4.28 0.82 3.15
C GLY A 40 -3.69 0.03 4.29
N VAL A 41 -4.53 -0.54 5.14
CA VAL A 41 -4.11 -1.28 6.34
C VAL A 41 -4.66 -2.69 6.25
N ARG A 42 -3.94 -3.68 6.78
CA ARG A 42 -4.44 -5.05 6.88
C ARG A 42 -4.50 -5.52 8.32
N ALA A 43 -5.57 -6.24 8.61
CA ALA A 43 -5.73 -7.04 9.81
C ALA A 43 -5.75 -8.52 9.43
N TYR A 44 -4.92 -9.29 10.11
CA TYR A 44 -4.73 -10.71 9.84
C TYR A 44 -5.41 -11.53 10.92
N GLN A 45 -6.02 -12.65 10.52
CA GLN A 45 -6.47 -13.63 11.48
C GLN A 45 -5.26 -14.32 12.12
N THR A 46 -5.15 -14.25 13.44
CA THR A 46 -4.09 -14.90 14.21
C THR A 46 -4.68 -15.90 15.20
N LYS A 47 -3.81 -16.67 15.88
CA LYS A 47 -4.22 -17.56 16.99
C LYS A 47 -4.84 -16.82 18.18
N LYS A 48 -4.53 -15.52 18.35
CA LYS A 48 -5.04 -14.67 19.43
C LYS A 48 -6.24 -13.81 19.01
N GLY A 49 -6.78 -14.05 17.81
CA GLY A 49 -7.84 -13.22 17.22
C GLY A 49 -7.33 -12.33 16.08
N LEU A 50 -8.18 -11.42 15.63
CA LEU A 50 -7.85 -10.50 14.54
C LEU A 50 -6.79 -9.48 15.03
N ALA A 51 -5.74 -9.25 14.26
CA ALA A 51 -4.68 -8.30 14.63
C ALA A 51 -4.32 -7.38 13.47
N VAL A 52 -4.31 -6.08 13.71
CA VAL A 52 -3.90 -5.07 12.73
C VAL A 52 -2.39 -4.93 12.73
N PHE A 53 -1.76 -5.06 11.56
CA PHE A 53 -0.32 -4.89 11.44
C PHE A 53 0.04 -3.41 11.24
N ARG A 54 0.88 -2.88 12.14
CA ARG A 54 1.44 -1.51 12.10
C ARG A 54 0.38 -0.40 12.04
N LEU A 55 -0.72 -0.58 12.79
CA LEU A 55 -1.83 0.39 12.85
C LEU A 55 -1.35 1.80 13.24
N ALA A 56 -0.41 1.87 14.18
CA ALA A 56 0.14 3.14 14.64
C ALA A 56 0.83 3.90 13.50
N GLU A 57 1.70 3.23 12.76
CA GLU A 57 2.45 3.82 11.66
C GLU A 57 1.54 4.22 10.50
N HIS A 58 0.54 3.40 10.17
CA HIS A 58 -0.46 3.74 9.16
C HIS A 58 -1.28 4.98 9.57
N THR A 59 -1.77 5.02 10.82
CA THR A 59 -2.54 6.18 11.33
C THR A 59 -1.72 7.46 11.32
N LYS A 60 -0.43 7.36 11.70
CA LYS A 60 0.49 8.50 11.64
C LYS A 60 0.67 8.99 10.19
N ARG A 61 0.90 8.08 9.23
CA ARG A 61 1.11 8.46 7.83
C ARG A 61 -0.14 9.04 7.16
N LEU A 62 -1.34 8.63 7.59
CA LEU A 62 -2.59 9.28 7.18
C LEU A 62 -2.59 10.77 7.53
N LEU A 63 -2.24 11.10 8.78
CA LEU A 63 -2.15 12.48 9.25
C LEU A 63 -1.00 13.26 8.61
N ASP A 64 0.16 12.64 8.42
CA ASP A 64 1.28 13.24 7.69
C ASP A 64 0.89 13.57 6.24
N SER A 65 0.15 12.67 5.58
CA SER A 65 -0.38 12.88 4.23
C SER A 65 -1.37 14.04 4.21
N ALA A 66 -2.31 14.08 5.15
CA ALA A 66 -3.28 15.18 5.26
C ALA A 66 -2.57 16.53 5.45
N LYS A 67 -1.55 16.57 6.32
CA LYS A 67 -0.72 17.75 6.53
C LYS A 67 -0.01 18.20 5.25
N ALA A 68 0.60 17.28 4.51
CA ALA A 68 1.27 17.58 3.24
C ALA A 68 0.28 18.09 2.16
N CYS A 69 -0.97 17.65 2.21
CA CYS A 69 -2.05 18.06 1.31
C CYS A 69 -2.87 19.27 1.81
N LEU A 70 -2.43 19.93 2.89
CA LEU A 70 -3.12 21.10 3.48
C LEU A 70 -4.58 20.80 3.89
N ILE A 71 -4.82 19.59 4.42
CA ILE A 71 -6.12 19.15 4.95
C ILE A 71 -6.04 19.17 6.48
N ASN A 72 -6.86 20.02 7.12
CA ASN A 72 -6.98 20.09 8.57
C ASN A 72 -7.95 19.00 9.06
N VAL A 73 -7.41 17.86 9.48
CA VAL A 73 -8.21 16.73 9.97
C VAL A 73 -8.86 17.09 11.32
N PRO A 74 -10.20 16.94 11.48
CA PRO A 74 -10.90 17.31 12.70
C PRO A 74 -10.81 16.24 13.81
N TYR A 75 -9.91 15.27 13.68
CA TYR A 75 -9.69 14.19 14.64
C TYR A 75 -8.20 14.06 14.94
N SER A 76 -7.89 13.84 16.21
CA SER A 76 -6.55 13.53 16.69
C SER A 76 -6.10 12.12 16.26
N TYR A 77 -4.80 11.86 16.40
CA TYR A 77 -4.22 10.54 16.20
C TYR A 77 -4.93 9.48 17.05
N ASP A 78 -5.15 9.74 18.35
CA ASP A 78 -5.75 8.78 19.27
C ASP A 78 -7.22 8.49 18.92
N GLU A 79 -7.97 9.50 18.46
CA GLU A 79 -9.35 9.32 17.99
C GLU A 79 -9.40 8.44 16.74
N LEU A 80 -8.55 8.70 15.75
CA LEU A 80 -8.51 7.90 14.52
C LEU A 80 -7.99 6.48 14.76
N PHE A 81 -7.02 6.31 15.66
CA PHE A 81 -6.53 4.99 16.06
C PHE A 81 -7.67 4.18 16.71
N LYS A 82 -8.38 4.78 17.67
CA LYS A 82 -9.51 4.14 18.34
C LYS A 82 -10.67 3.86 17.38
N ALA A 83 -10.98 4.78 16.49
CA ALA A 83 -12.06 4.62 15.51
C ALA A 83 -11.81 3.44 14.55
N GLN A 84 -10.56 3.21 14.13
CA GLN A 84 -10.21 2.03 13.31
C GLN A 84 -10.40 0.72 14.09
N VAL A 85 -10.00 0.70 15.36
CA VAL A 85 -10.22 -0.46 16.25
C VAL A 85 -11.72 -0.69 16.48
N GLU A 86 -12.49 0.36 16.76
CA GLU A 86 -13.93 0.33 16.97
C GLU A 86 -14.66 -0.19 15.72
N LEU A 87 -14.31 0.31 14.53
CA LEU A 87 -14.84 -0.18 13.27
C LEU A 87 -14.67 -1.69 13.11
N LEU A 88 -13.47 -2.20 13.37
CA LEU A 88 -13.19 -3.63 13.25
C LEU A 88 -14.01 -4.45 14.24
N LYS A 89 -14.16 -4.00 15.49
CA LYS A 89 -15.00 -4.67 16.51
C LYS A 89 -16.49 -4.63 16.16
N SER A 90 -16.94 -3.59 15.47
CA SER A 90 -18.34 -3.42 15.11
C SER A 90 -18.81 -4.33 13.96
N ASN A 91 -17.88 -5.05 13.33
CA ASN A 91 -18.10 -5.91 12.18
C ASN A 91 -17.67 -7.36 12.48
N ASP A 92 -18.39 -8.34 11.91
CA ASP A 92 -18.17 -9.77 12.18
C ASP A 92 -17.21 -10.42 11.16
N PHE A 93 -15.98 -9.93 11.08
CA PHE A 93 -14.98 -10.48 10.16
C PHE A 93 -14.46 -11.85 10.61
N LYS A 94 -14.29 -12.78 9.66
CA LYS A 94 -13.80 -14.15 9.90
C LYS A 94 -12.51 -14.47 9.15
N ASP A 95 -12.12 -13.62 8.21
CA ASP A 95 -10.88 -13.73 7.44
C ASP A 95 -10.04 -12.46 7.56
N THR A 96 -8.95 -12.40 6.80
CA THR A 96 -8.08 -11.25 6.63
C THR A 96 -8.88 -10.05 6.13
N VAL A 97 -8.76 -8.95 6.85
CA VAL A 97 -9.51 -7.72 6.60
C VAL A 97 -8.57 -6.67 6.03
N TYR A 98 -9.06 -5.94 5.05
CA TYR A 98 -8.43 -4.73 4.58
C TYR A 98 -9.21 -3.52 5.08
N LEU A 99 -8.52 -2.56 5.68
CA LEU A 99 -9.08 -1.28 6.10
C LEU A 99 -8.66 -0.18 5.14
N ARG A 100 -9.59 0.73 4.87
CA ARG A 100 -9.43 1.92 4.04
C ARG A 100 -9.87 3.17 4.81
N PRO A 101 -9.00 3.71 5.68
CA PRO A 101 -9.16 5.08 6.14
C PRO A 101 -9.06 6.05 4.97
N ILE A 102 -9.94 7.05 4.90
CA ILE A 102 -9.88 8.13 3.92
C ILE A 102 -10.29 9.45 4.57
N VAL A 103 -9.51 10.50 4.32
CA VAL A 103 -9.81 11.89 4.66
C VAL A 103 -10.00 12.65 3.35
N PHE A 104 -11.12 13.33 3.19
CA PHE A 104 -11.47 14.01 1.95
C PHE A 104 -12.23 15.31 2.21
N LEU A 105 -12.31 16.13 1.18
CA LEU A 105 -13.04 17.39 1.16
C LEU A 105 -14.46 17.14 0.66
N GLY A 106 -15.43 17.44 1.52
CA GLY A 106 -16.84 17.19 1.32
C GLY A 106 -17.55 18.20 0.42
N TYR A 107 -18.87 18.22 0.51
CA TYR A 107 -19.74 19.12 -0.24
C TYR A 107 -19.74 20.54 0.33
N GLY A 108 -19.71 21.55 -0.55
CA GLY A 108 -19.96 22.95 -0.18
C GLY A 108 -19.35 23.94 -1.17
N SER A 109 -18.03 23.90 -1.35
CA SER A 109 -17.30 24.72 -2.34
C SER A 109 -17.04 23.93 -3.61
N MET A 110 -17.17 24.59 -4.78
CA MET A 110 -16.83 24.03 -6.09
C MET A 110 -15.81 24.89 -6.85
N GLY A 111 -15.18 25.84 -6.19
CA GLY A 111 -13.97 26.45 -6.72
C GLY A 111 -12.78 25.48 -6.61
N VAL A 112 -11.76 25.68 -7.44
CA VAL A 112 -10.49 24.93 -7.30
C VAL A 112 -9.86 25.15 -5.92
N SER A 113 -9.98 26.37 -5.38
CA SER A 113 -9.57 26.66 -4.00
C SER A 113 -10.39 25.82 -3.01
N HIS A 114 -9.70 25.04 -2.19
CA HIS A 114 -10.31 24.23 -1.15
C HIS A 114 -10.44 24.93 0.21
N LEU A 115 -10.09 26.21 0.29
CA LEU A 115 -10.22 26.98 1.53
C LEU A 115 -11.68 27.01 1.99
N GLY A 116 -11.91 26.58 3.23
CA GLY A 116 -13.25 26.49 3.82
C GLY A 116 -14.07 25.27 3.40
N SER A 117 -13.55 24.39 2.53
CA SER A 117 -14.21 23.12 2.22
C SER A 117 -14.31 22.26 3.48
N PRO A 118 -15.49 21.66 3.78
CA PRO A 118 -15.63 20.73 4.90
C PRO A 118 -14.68 19.55 4.75
N VAL A 119 -14.04 19.12 5.85
CA VAL A 119 -13.20 17.93 5.88
C VAL A 119 -14.03 16.79 6.47
N GLN A 120 -14.09 15.67 5.75
CA GLN A 120 -14.77 14.46 6.18
C GLN A 120 -13.78 13.31 6.30
N VAL A 121 -14.05 12.39 7.22
CA VAL A 121 -13.25 11.21 7.46
C VAL A 121 -14.14 9.97 7.47
N ALA A 122 -13.80 9.00 6.63
CA ALA A 122 -14.46 7.71 6.57
C ALA A 122 -13.45 6.58 6.81
N LEU A 123 -13.87 5.54 7.52
CA LEU A 123 -13.12 4.31 7.70
C LEU A 123 -14.02 3.15 7.26
N ALA A 124 -13.59 2.44 6.21
CA ALA A 124 -14.24 1.22 5.74
C ALA A 124 -13.33 0.01 5.95
N ALA A 125 -13.91 -1.17 6.13
CA ALA A 125 -13.18 -2.42 6.28
C ALA A 125 -13.94 -3.57 5.60
N TRP A 126 -13.26 -4.48 4.92
CA TRP A 126 -13.88 -5.65 4.27
C TRP A 126 -12.90 -6.83 4.21
N GLU A 127 -13.44 -8.04 4.10
CA GLU A 127 -12.63 -9.26 3.91
C GLU A 127 -11.98 -9.23 2.53
N TRP A 128 -10.65 -9.36 2.47
CA TRP A 128 -9.91 -9.31 1.21
C TRP A 128 -8.67 -10.22 1.25
N GLY A 129 -8.66 -11.24 0.40
CA GLY A 129 -7.54 -12.15 0.17
C GLY A 129 -6.36 -11.52 -0.58
N ALA A 130 -5.50 -12.36 -1.18
CA ALA A 130 -4.30 -11.92 -1.90
C ALA A 130 -4.63 -10.98 -3.07
N TYR A 131 -3.99 -9.80 -3.12
CA TYR A 131 -4.27 -8.76 -4.11
C TYR A 131 -4.02 -9.22 -5.56
N MET A 132 -2.90 -9.89 -5.80
CA MET A 132 -2.52 -10.43 -7.12
C MET A 132 -2.90 -11.91 -7.29
N GLY A 133 -3.72 -12.46 -6.38
CA GLY A 133 -4.08 -13.88 -6.33
C GLY A 133 -3.05 -14.76 -5.62
N GLU A 134 -3.48 -15.93 -5.15
CA GLU A 134 -2.61 -16.87 -4.42
C GLU A 134 -1.46 -17.39 -5.29
N ASP A 135 -1.74 -17.64 -6.57
CA ASP A 135 -0.75 -18.08 -7.56
C ASP A 135 0.39 -17.07 -7.73
N ALA A 136 0.13 -15.76 -7.64
CA ALA A 136 1.15 -14.73 -7.77
C ALA A 136 2.14 -14.74 -6.60
N ILE A 137 1.66 -15.01 -5.38
CA ILE A 137 2.49 -15.07 -4.18
C ILE A 137 3.49 -16.22 -4.27
N GLU A 138 3.13 -17.34 -4.91
CA GLU A 138 3.97 -18.54 -5.02
C GLU A 138 4.81 -18.59 -6.31
N LYS A 139 4.19 -18.33 -7.47
CA LYS A 139 4.80 -18.48 -8.80
C LYS A 139 5.52 -17.20 -9.25
N GLY A 140 5.15 -16.06 -8.67
CA GLY A 140 5.60 -14.74 -9.08
C GLY A 140 4.91 -14.23 -10.35
N ILE A 141 5.13 -12.95 -10.63
CA ILE A 141 4.40 -12.19 -11.66
C ILE A 141 5.31 -11.71 -12.81
N LYS A 142 4.68 -11.36 -13.93
CA LYS A 142 5.28 -10.67 -15.06
C LYS A 142 5.02 -9.17 -14.96
N VAL A 143 6.09 -8.39 -15.08
CA VAL A 143 6.03 -6.93 -14.92
C VAL A 143 6.46 -6.24 -16.20
N LYS A 144 5.76 -5.15 -16.56
CA LYS A 144 6.11 -4.29 -17.68
C LYS A 144 6.63 -2.96 -17.16
N ILE A 145 7.79 -2.50 -17.65
CA ILE A 145 8.21 -1.13 -17.40
C ILE A 145 7.27 -0.21 -18.17
N SER A 146 6.57 0.65 -17.45
CA SER A 146 5.54 1.52 -18.00
C SER A 146 6.13 2.61 -18.88
N SER A 147 5.35 3.02 -19.88
CA SER A 147 5.58 4.25 -20.65
C SER A 147 5.29 5.51 -19.83
N TRP A 148 4.53 5.40 -18.75
CA TRP A 148 4.23 6.48 -17.82
C TRP A 148 5.38 6.64 -16.82
N ALA A 149 5.95 7.85 -16.76
CA ALA A 149 6.88 8.20 -15.70
C ALA A 149 6.15 8.36 -14.37
N LYS A 150 6.82 8.02 -13.27
CA LYS A 150 6.34 8.28 -11.93
C LYS A 150 6.27 9.79 -11.68
N ASN A 151 5.30 10.21 -10.87
CA ASN A 151 5.10 11.61 -10.53
C ASN A 151 6.38 12.26 -9.99
N SER A 152 6.71 13.44 -10.54
CA SER A 152 7.82 14.26 -10.05
C SER A 152 7.54 14.77 -8.64
N PRO A 153 8.55 14.83 -7.75
CA PRO A 153 8.42 15.52 -6.47
C PRO A 153 8.17 17.03 -6.63
N ASN A 154 8.44 17.61 -7.80
CA ASN A 154 8.13 19.01 -8.11
C ASN A 154 6.66 19.23 -8.52
N SER A 155 5.91 18.16 -8.80
CA SER A 155 4.53 18.23 -9.30
C SER A 155 3.53 17.68 -8.29
N MET A 156 3.89 16.60 -7.59
CA MET A 156 3.03 15.92 -6.63
C MET A 156 3.78 15.61 -5.35
N MET A 157 3.04 15.50 -4.24
CA MET A 157 3.58 15.08 -2.95
C MET A 157 3.71 13.56 -2.91
N SER A 158 4.87 13.02 -3.28
CA SER A 158 5.13 11.56 -3.31
C SER A 158 5.03 10.89 -1.93
N LYS A 159 5.30 11.65 -0.87
CA LYS A 159 5.20 11.19 0.53
C LYS A 159 3.76 11.13 1.05
N ALA A 160 2.86 11.90 0.44
CA ALA A 160 1.45 11.85 0.76
C ALA A 160 0.80 10.70 0.00
N LYS A 161 0.06 9.85 0.71
CA LYS A 161 -0.78 8.82 0.08
C LYS A 161 -2.10 9.43 -0.40
N ALA A 162 -1.98 10.33 -1.39
CA ALA A 162 -3.08 11.12 -1.91
C ALA A 162 -3.82 10.41 -3.06
N SER A 163 -5.13 10.56 -3.14
CA SER A 163 -5.98 9.97 -4.18
C SER A 163 -5.56 10.41 -5.58
N ALA A 164 -5.20 11.69 -5.77
CA ALA A 164 -4.73 12.22 -7.06
C ALA A 164 -3.49 11.49 -7.61
N ASN A 165 -2.61 10.99 -6.73
CA ASN A 165 -1.40 10.27 -7.16
C ASN A 165 -1.74 8.96 -7.90
N TYR A 166 -2.90 8.37 -7.62
CA TYR A 166 -3.31 7.07 -8.15
C TYR A 166 -3.86 7.13 -9.57
N PHE A 167 -4.10 8.30 -10.15
CA PHE A 167 -4.40 8.39 -11.59
C PHE A 167 -3.23 7.88 -12.42
N ASN A 168 -2.00 8.32 -12.11
CA ASN A 168 -0.77 7.84 -12.73
C ASN A 168 -0.61 6.31 -12.57
N SER A 169 -0.81 5.81 -11.34
CA SER A 169 -0.76 4.37 -11.06
C SER A 169 -1.77 3.57 -11.89
N GLN A 170 -3.01 4.03 -11.99
CA GLN A 170 -4.05 3.36 -12.77
C GLN A 170 -3.72 3.31 -14.25
N MET A 171 -3.21 4.42 -14.83
CA MET A 171 -2.82 4.46 -16.24
C MET A 171 -1.63 3.54 -16.54
N ALA A 172 -0.63 3.51 -15.64
CA ALA A 172 0.52 2.62 -15.77
C ALA A 172 0.10 1.14 -15.69
N ASN A 173 -0.73 0.78 -14.70
CA ASN A 173 -1.26 -0.57 -14.54
C ASN A 173 -2.11 -0.99 -15.74
N HIS A 174 -2.98 -0.12 -16.24
CA HIS A 174 -3.81 -0.39 -17.42
C HIS A 174 -2.96 -0.73 -18.65
N ASP A 175 -1.91 0.04 -18.93
CA ASP A 175 -0.97 -0.21 -20.03
C ASP A 175 -0.29 -1.60 -19.89
N ALA A 176 0.14 -1.96 -18.68
CA ALA A 176 0.76 -3.26 -18.41
C ALA A 176 -0.22 -4.43 -18.58
N VAL A 177 -1.40 -4.36 -17.96
CA VAL A 177 -2.40 -5.42 -17.98
C VAL A 177 -2.95 -5.65 -19.39
N THR A 178 -3.25 -4.58 -20.12
CA THR A 178 -3.73 -4.72 -21.51
C THR A 178 -2.64 -5.21 -22.47
N SER A 179 -1.36 -5.09 -22.09
CA SER A 179 -0.21 -5.67 -22.79
C SER A 179 0.10 -7.13 -22.38
N GLY A 180 -0.71 -7.76 -21.53
CA GLY A 180 -0.53 -9.17 -21.12
C GLY A 180 0.47 -9.39 -19.98
N TYR A 181 0.77 -8.35 -19.21
CA TYR A 181 1.55 -8.43 -17.97
C TYR A 181 0.62 -8.34 -16.76
N ASP A 182 1.13 -8.66 -15.57
CA ASP A 182 0.34 -8.66 -14.34
C ASP A 182 0.37 -7.30 -13.63
N GLU A 183 1.51 -6.58 -13.72
CA GLU A 183 1.70 -5.28 -13.06
C GLU A 183 2.70 -4.39 -13.81
N ALA A 184 2.66 -3.08 -13.53
CA ALA A 184 3.57 -2.08 -14.06
C ALA A 184 4.74 -1.78 -13.11
N LEU A 185 5.90 -1.47 -13.67
CA LEU A 185 7.05 -0.87 -12.97
C LEU A 185 7.32 0.52 -13.56
N LEU A 186 7.36 1.55 -12.72
CA LEU A 186 7.51 2.92 -13.16
C LEU A 186 8.94 3.40 -12.95
N LEU A 187 9.40 4.24 -13.89
CA LEU A 187 10.66 4.97 -13.78
C LEU A 187 10.43 6.38 -13.25
N ASP A 188 11.39 6.93 -12.51
CA ASP A 188 11.44 8.34 -12.20
C ASP A 188 11.79 9.20 -13.43
N GLN A 189 11.78 10.53 -13.26
CA GLN A 189 12.07 11.47 -14.34
C GLN A 189 13.52 11.42 -14.85
N GLN A 190 14.42 10.76 -14.14
CA GLN A 190 15.81 10.57 -14.57
C GLN A 190 16.04 9.16 -15.13
N GLY A 191 14.99 8.34 -15.26
CA GLY A 191 15.04 7.02 -15.89
C GLY A 191 15.45 5.88 -14.96
N PHE A 192 15.48 6.08 -13.64
CA PHE A 192 15.75 5.02 -12.66
C PHE A 192 14.45 4.40 -12.16
N ILE A 193 14.51 3.17 -11.67
CA ILE A 193 13.33 2.50 -11.08
C ILE A 193 12.85 3.28 -9.86
N ALA A 194 11.56 3.64 -9.85
CA ALA A 194 10.90 4.27 -8.71
C ALA A 194 10.16 3.25 -7.85
N GLU A 195 9.07 2.69 -8.38
CA GLU A 195 8.21 1.71 -7.72
C GLU A 195 7.24 1.07 -8.74
N GLY A 196 6.48 0.06 -8.32
CA GLY A 196 5.33 -0.46 -9.06
C GLY A 196 4.17 0.53 -9.08
N SER A 197 3.05 0.16 -9.69
CA SER A 197 1.88 1.04 -9.71
C SER A 197 1.32 1.28 -8.30
N GLY A 198 1.42 0.30 -7.39
CA GLY A 198 0.97 0.39 -6.01
C GLY A 198 1.94 -0.13 -4.95
N GLU A 199 3.14 -0.57 -5.35
CA GLU A 199 4.06 -1.37 -4.54
C GLU A 199 5.51 -0.84 -4.62
N CYS A 200 6.25 -0.84 -3.51
CA CYS A 200 7.69 -0.59 -3.55
C CYS A 200 8.45 -1.80 -4.11
N PHE A 201 9.58 -1.55 -4.75
CA PHE A 201 10.31 -2.53 -5.54
C PHE A 201 11.65 -2.91 -4.89
N PHE A 202 12.04 -4.18 -5.04
CA PHE A 202 13.32 -4.71 -4.61
C PHE A 202 13.94 -5.59 -5.70
N ILE A 203 15.27 -5.61 -5.72
CA ILE A 203 16.05 -6.67 -6.37
C ILE A 203 16.99 -7.33 -5.36
N VAL A 204 17.48 -8.50 -5.72
CA VAL A 204 18.61 -9.17 -5.10
C VAL A 204 19.69 -9.33 -6.16
N ARG A 205 20.92 -8.94 -5.83
CA ARG A 205 22.06 -9.06 -6.73
C ARG A 205 23.31 -9.42 -5.94
N ASN A 206 23.94 -10.53 -6.31
CA ASN A 206 25.10 -11.10 -5.61
C ASN A 206 24.85 -11.28 -4.10
N GLY A 207 23.63 -11.68 -3.73
CA GLY A 207 23.22 -11.88 -2.33
C GLY A 207 22.91 -10.60 -1.55
N VAL A 208 23.02 -9.41 -2.16
CA VAL A 208 22.67 -8.12 -1.54
C VAL A 208 21.24 -7.75 -1.90
N VAL A 209 20.45 -7.31 -0.91
CA VAL A 209 19.09 -6.80 -1.12
C VAL A 209 19.17 -5.31 -1.45
N ILE A 210 18.64 -4.89 -2.59
CA ILE A 210 18.72 -3.52 -3.08
C ILE A 210 17.31 -2.99 -3.33
N THR A 211 17.03 -1.78 -2.88
CA THR A 211 15.74 -1.11 -3.11
C THR A 211 15.94 0.38 -3.36
N PRO A 212 15.15 1.01 -4.25
CA PRO A 212 15.26 2.44 -4.48
C PRO A 212 15.04 3.26 -3.20
N PRO A 213 15.76 4.38 -3.01
CA PRO A 213 15.37 5.38 -2.03
C PRO A 213 13.98 5.93 -2.39
N ASN A 214 13.23 6.40 -1.39
CA ASN A 214 11.88 6.90 -1.61
C ASN A 214 11.86 8.34 -2.17
N ASP A 215 12.76 8.70 -3.08
CA ASP A 215 12.89 10.08 -3.57
C ASP A 215 11.62 10.54 -4.30
N THR A 216 11.03 9.64 -5.10
CA THR A 216 9.81 9.89 -5.90
C THR A 216 8.68 8.91 -5.61
N SER A 217 8.81 8.09 -4.56
CA SER A 217 7.86 7.05 -4.18
C SER A 217 7.34 7.23 -2.75
N LEU A 218 6.28 6.51 -2.42
CA LEU A 218 5.70 6.53 -1.08
C LEU A 218 6.68 5.88 -0.08
N GLU A 219 6.77 6.44 1.13
CA GLU A 219 7.49 5.79 2.23
C GLU A 219 6.68 4.60 2.75
N SER A 220 6.86 3.45 2.10
CA SER A 220 6.11 2.23 2.35
C SER A 220 6.46 1.62 3.70
N ILE A 221 5.42 1.39 4.51
CA ILE A 221 5.51 0.66 5.77
C ILE A 221 5.94 -0.79 5.52
N THR A 222 5.46 -1.44 4.45
CA THR A 222 5.86 -2.80 4.09
C THR A 222 7.32 -2.86 3.64
N GLN A 223 7.79 -1.90 2.83
CA GLN A 223 9.20 -1.81 2.43
C GLN A 223 10.10 -1.67 3.68
N ASN A 224 9.72 -0.78 4.60
CA ASN A 224 10.43 -0.61 5.87
C ASN A 224 10.45 -1.89 6.72
N THR A 225 9.32 -2.61 6.80
CA THR A 225 9.25 -3.91 7.49
C THR A 225 10.17 -4.95 6.83
N VAL A 226 10.17 -5.06 5.51
CA VAL A 226 11.01 -6.03 4.79
C VAL A 226 12.50 -5.71 4.94
N ILE A 227 12.87 -4.43 5.01
CA ILE A 227 14.25 -4.01 5.30
C ILE A 227 14.66 -4.39 6.73
N GLU A 228 13.79 -4.19 7.72
CA GLU A 228 14.04 -4.64 9.11
C GLU A 228 14.24 -6.16 9.14
N ILE A 229 13.34 -6.92 8.51
CA ILE A 229 13.43 -8.38 8.38
C ILE A 229 14.72 -8.82 7.70
N ALA A 230 15.11 -8.18 6.59
CA ALA A 230 16.32 -8.54 5.86
C ALA A 230 17.57 -8.37 6.73
N LYS A 231 17.69 -7.23 7.43
CA LYS A 231 18.80 -6.97 8.36
C LYS A 231 18.82 -7.98 9.51
N ASP A 232 17.66 -8.30 10.06
CA ASP A 232 17.52 -9.26 11.16
C ASP A 232 17.89 -10.69 10.75
N LEU A 233 17.72 -11.04 9.48
CA LEU A 233 18.16 -12.30 8.89
C LEU A 233 19.64 -12.28 8.45
N GLY A 234 20.35 -11.17 8.69
CA GLY A 234 21.77 -11.03 8.38
C GLY A 234 22.08 -10.65 6.92
N TYR A 235 21.08 -10.21 6.15
CA TYR A 235 21.30 -9.73 4.78
C TYR A 235 21.82 -8.29 4.76
N GLU A 236 22.77 -8.02 3.88
CA GLU A 236 23.13 -6.66 3.51
C GLU A 236 21.97 -6.01 2.74
N VAL A 237 21.61 -4.79 3.13
CA VAL A 237 20.55 -4.00 2.48
C VAL A 237 21.10 -2.66 2.03
N LYS A 238 20.98 -2.38 0.73
CA LYS A 238 21.35 -1.10 0.13
C LYS A 238 20.12 -0.32 -0.32
N ARG A 239 20.11 0.98 -0.03
CA ARG A 239 19.14 1.93 -0.57
C ARG A 239 19.81 2.77 -1.64
N GLU A 240 19.72 2.30 -2.87
CA GLU A 240 20.44 2.85 -4.02
C GLU A 240 19.51 2.93 -5.23
N ARG A 241 19.80 3.84 -6.16
CA ARG A 241 19.04 3.93 -7.41
C ARG A 241 19.33 2.72 -8.27
N ILE A 242 18.29 2.16 -8.88
CA ILE A 242 18.36 0.96 -9.71
C ILE A 242 18.08 1.35 -11.15
N SER A 243 18.95 0.95 -12.09
CA SER A 243 18.68 1.13 -13.52
C SER A 243 17.86 -0.02 -14.08
N ARG A 244 17.17 0.18 -15.20
CA ARG A 244 16.33 -0.87 -15.79
C ARG A 244 17.10 -2.14 -16.17
N ASP A 245 18.33 -1.97 -16.65
CA ASP A 245 19.22 -3.06 -17.05
C ASP A 245 19.78 -3.81 -15.85
N GLU A 246 19.97 -3.14 -14.71
CA GLU A 246 20.30 -3.79 -13.45
C GLU A 246 19.18 -4.73 -12.98
N VAL A 247 17.91 -4.35 -13.18
CA VAL A 247 16.78 -5.26 -12.92
C VAL A 247 16.88 -6.50 -13.79
N TYR A 248 17.14 -6.35 -15.09
CA TYR A 248 17.18 -7.48 -16.03
C TYR A 248 18.26 -8.52 -15.70
N ILE A 249 19.36 -8.10 -15.06
CA ILE A 249 20.48 -8.98 -14.68
C ILE A 249 20.50 -9.30 -13.18
N SER A 250 19.41 -9.04 -12.46
CA SER A 250 19.28 -9.38 -11.05
C SER A 250 19.02 -10.87 -10.82
N ASP A 251 19.41 -11.37 -9.65
CA ASP A 251 19.20 -12.77 -9.26
C ASP A 251 17.74 -13.02 -8.86
N GLU A 252 17.13 -12.05 -8.19
CA GLU A 252 15.73 -12.08 -7.75
C GLU A 252 15.14 -10.67 -7.82
N ALA A 253 13.82 -10.55 -8.00
CA ALA A 253 13.10 -9.29 -7.88
C ALA A 253 11.75 -9.54 -7.20
N PHE A 254 11.24 -8.55 -6.47
CA PHE A 254 9.94 -8.64 -5.82
C PHE A 254 9.33 -7.26 -5.51
N PHE A 255 8.01 -7.24 -5.41
CA PHE A 255 7.24 -6.10 -4.91
C PHE A 255 6.90 -6.23 -3.44
N THR A 256 6.69 -5.08 -2.80
CA THR A 256 6.20 -4.97 -1.43
C THR A 256 5.11 -3.91 -1.28
N GLY A 257 4.05 -4.24 -0.56
CA GLY A 257 2.98 -3.30 -0.25
C GLY A 257 1.97 -3.92 0.71
N THR A 258 1.08 -3.13 1.31
CA THR A 258 0.11 -3.71 2.25
C THR A 258 -0.81 -4.72 1.57
N ALA A 259 -1.26 -4.44 0.34
CA ALA A 259 -2.11 -5.33 -0.44
C ALA A 259 -1.32 -6.46 -1.13
N ALA A 260 -0.18 -6.12 -1.75
CA ALA A 260 0.69 -7.06 -2.47
C ALA A 260 1.60 -7.91 -1.56
N GLU A 261 1.71 -7.56 -0.28
CA GLU A 261 2.56 -8.23 0.71
C GLU A 261 4.02 -8.31 0.27
N VAL A 262 4.52 -9.50 -0.04
CA VAL A 262 5.82 -9.73 -0.68
C VAL A 262 5.57 -10.61 -1.89
N THR A 263 5.51 -10.01 -3.09
CA THR A 263 5.16 -10.71 -4.33
C THR A 263 6.39 -10.86 -5.23
N PRO A 264 6.84 -12.10 -5.55
CA PRO A 264 8.00 -12.31 -6.42
C PRO A 264 7.74 -11.85 -7.85
N ILE A 265 8.79 -11.39 -8.53
CA ILE A 265 8.77 -11.00 -9.94
C ILE A 265 9.69 -11.96 -10.69
N THR A 266 9.13 -12.67 -11.66
CA THR A 266 9.87 -13.69 -12.44
C THR A 266 10.19 -13.23 -13.86
N ASN A 267 9.56 -12.14 -14.32
CA ASN A 267 9.80 -11.58 -15.63
C ASN A 267 9.64 -10.05 -15.61
N VAL A 268 10.55 -9.34 -16.27
CA VAL A 268 10.42 -7.89 -16.53
C VAL A 268 10.68 -7.62 -18.01
N ASP A 269 9.73 -6.98 -18.70
CA ASP A 269 9.81 -6.66 -20.14
C ASP A 269 10.20 -7.87 -21.03
N GLY A 270 9.72 -9.07 -20.70
CA GLY A 270 10.03 -10.30 -21.41
C GLY A 270 11.34 -10.96 -20.99
N ARG A 271 12.17 -10.34 -20.15
CA ARG A 271 13.40 -10.95 -19.61
C ARG A 271 13.07 -11.76 -18.36
N ILE A 272 13.51 -13.01 -18.33
CA ILE A 272 13.41 -13.86 -17.15
C ILE A 272 14.35 -13.32 -16.07
N ILE A 273 13.84 -13.13 -14.85
CA ILE A 273 14.65 -12.76 -13.69
C ILE A 273 15.20 -14.02 -13.02
N GLY A 274 16.50 -14.09 -12.82
CA GLY A 274 17.19 -15.28 -12.32
C GLY A 274 16.82 -16.53 -13.12
N ASN A 275 16.14 -17.47 -12.48
CA ASN A 275 15.67 -18.73 -13.09
C ASN A 275 14.16 -18.75 -13.40
N GLY A 276 13.48 -17.61 -13.34
CA GLY A 276 12.05 -17.48 -13.61
C GLY A 276 11.15 -18.05 -12.51
N LYS A 277 11.67 -18.17 -11.29
CA LYS A 277 10.93 -18.62 -10.10
C LYS A 277 11.23 -17.69 -8.93
N MET A 278 10.44 -17.80 -7.86
CA MET A 278 10.75 -17.14 -6.60
C MET A 278 12.15 -17.55 -6.11
N GLY A 279 13.00 -16.56 -5.88
CA GLY A 279 14.34 -16.79 -5.38
C GLY A 279 14.40 -17.10 -3.88
N THR A 280 15.58 -17.52 -3.41
CA THR A 280 15.76 -18.05 -2.06
C THR A 280 15.69 -16.95 -1.00
N ILE A 281 16.22 -15.76 -1.30
CA ILE A 281 16.20 -14.62 -0.37
C ILE A 281 14.77 -14.09 -0.28
N THR A 282 14.10 -13.88 -1.40
CA THR A 282 12.69 -13.48 -1.50
C THR A 282 11.81 -14.44 -0.70
N LYS A 283 11.99 -15.75 -0.86
CA LYS A 283 11.24 -16.78 -0.11
C LYS A 283 11.42 -16.66 1.40
N LYS A 284 12.65 -16.42 1.87
CA LYS A 284 12.93 -16.24 3.31
C LYS A 284 12.29 -14.96 3.84
N LEU A 285 12.43 -13.84 3.13
CA LEU A 285 11.81 -12.57 3.50
C LEU A 285 10.29 -12.68 3.54
N GLN A 286 9.67 -13.28 2.52
CA GLN A 286 8.24 -13.51 2.42
C GLN A 286 7.74 -14.39 3.59
N LYS A 287 8.41 -15.53 3.85
CA LYS A 287 8.04 -16.42 4.96
C LYS A 287 8.10 -15.69 6.31
N THR A 288 9.16 -14.92 6.56
CA THR A 288 9.32 -14.18 7.80
C THR A 288 8.30 -13.04 7.91
N TYR A 289 7.97 -12.36 6.81
CA TYR A 289 6.91 -11.35 6.78
C TYR A 289 5.55 -11.96 7.15
N PHE A 290 5.18 -13.10 6.54
CA PHE A 290 3.92 -13.78 6.87
C PHE A 290 3.87 -14.24 8.33
N ALA A 291 4.97 -14.76 8.87
CA ALA A 291 5.05 -15.12 10.28
C ALA A 291 4.89 -13.90 11.20
N ALA A 292 5.46 -12.75 10.82
CA ALA A 292 5.33 -11.50 11.58
C ALA A 292 3.87 -11.00 11.61
N VAL A 293 3.23 -10.88 10.44
CA VAL A 293 1.86 -10.33 10.36
C VAL A 293 0.80 -11.26 10.97
N ARG A 294 1.06 -12.57 11.05
CA ARG A 294 0.17 -13.57 11.68
C ARG A 294 0.44 -13.79 13.17
N GLY A 295 1.39 -13.06 13.77
CA GLY A 295 1.75 -13.22 15.17
C GLY A 295 2.43 -14.56 15.50
N GLU A 296 3.14 -15.12 14.53
CA GLU A 296 3.91 -16.38 14.65
C GLU A 296 5.41 -16.10 14.87
N ASN A 297 5.79 -14.83 15.00
CA ASN A 297 7.14 -14.39 15.32
C ASN A 297 7.11 -13.29 16.39
N GLU A 298 7.47 -13.66 17.62
CA GLU A 298 7.41 -12.81 18.81
C GLU A 298 8.18 -11.49 18.66
N LYS A 299 9.28 -11.49 17.88
CA LYS A 299 10.10 -10.28 17.65
C LYS A 299 9.30 -9.13 17.04
N TYR A 300 8.30 -9.45 16.23
CA TYR A 300 7.47 -8.48 15.53
C TYR A 300 6.09 -8.31 16.15
N GLU A 301 5.79 -8.96 17.27
CA GLU A 301 4.50 -8.83 17.96
C GLU A 301 4.23 -7.40 18.42
N LYS A 302 5.28 -6.60 18.67
CA LYS A 302 5.22 -5.15 18.93
C LYS A 302 4.47 -4.35 17.85
N TYR A 303 4.36 -4.89 16.63
CA TYR A 303 3.67 -4.27 15.50
C TYR A 303 2.21 -4.71 15.37
N LEU A 304 1.72 -5.61 16.22
CA LEU A 304 0.37 -6.12 16.16
C LEU A 304 -0.53 -5.43 17.18
N THR A 305 -1.59 -4.79 16.68
CA THR A 305 -2.70 -4.33 17.51
C THR A 305 -3.81 -5.37 17.49
N TYR A 306 -3.94 -6.14 18.56
CA TYR A 306 -5.01 -7.15 18.70
C TYR A 306 -6.38 -6.51 18.89
N ILE A 307 -7.36 -7.01 18.14
CA ILE A 307 -8.75 -6.59 18.17
C ILE A 307 -9.51 -7.58 19.05
N ASN A 308 -9.60 -7.23 20.34
CA ASN A 308 -10.32 -8.00 21.37
C ASN A 308 -11.79 -7.61 21.48
#